data_AF-C0B7J7-F1
#
_entry.id   AF-C0B7J7-F1
#
_cell.length_a   1.000
_cell.length_b   1.000
_cell.length_c   1.000
_cell.angle_alpha   90.00
_cell.angle_beta   90.00
_cell.angle_gamma   90.00
#
_symmetry.space_group_name_H-M   'P 1'
#
loop_
_entity.id
_entity.type
_entity.pdbx_description
1 polymer ?
#
loop_
_entity_poly.entity_id
_entity_poly.type
_entity_poly.pdbx_seq_one_letter_code
_entity_poly.pdbx_strand_id
1 'polypeptide(L)'
;MKTIVFDKTGTLTKGEFVVSEVIPNGWEKEGLLEVAALAEGYSDHPISAALKKAYEEAELGELSMDRVEQAEEIAGHGIKAKIDGRVVYAGNAKLMEEKRRGI
;
A
#
# COMPACT_ATOMS: atom_id res chain seq x y z
N MET A 1 45.17 -9.18 8.98
CA MET A 1 43.86 -8.74 9.48
C MET A 1 43.03 -8.27 8.30
N LYS A 2 41.84 -8.82 8.07
CA LYS A 2 40.91 -8.30 7.06
C LYS A 2 39.52 -8.29 7.68
N THR A 3 39.24 -7.24 8.45
CA THR A 3 37.90 -6.97 8.97
C THR A 3 37.08 -6.41 7.82
N ILE A 4 36.02 -7.12 7.44
CA ILE A 4 35.02 -6.62 6.49
C ILE A 4 33.85 -6.13 7.33
N VAL A 5 33.57 -4.83 7.23
CA VAL A 5 32.43 -4.19 7.89
C VAL A 5 31.30 -4.14 6.86
N PHE A 6 30.20 -4.84 7.12
CA PHE A 6 28.99 -4.76 6.30
C PHE A 6 28.07 -3.70 6.91
N ASP A 7 27.85 -2.61 6.17
CA ASP A 7 26.74 -1.69 6.43
C ASP A 7 25.45 -2.33 5.88
N LYS A 8 24.43 -2.47 6.74
CA LYS A 8 23.14 -3.09 6.39
C LYS A 8 22.37 -2.25 5.37
N THR A 9 22.77 -1.00 5.18
CA THR A 9 22.11 -0.05 4.29
C THR A 9 22.66 -0.21 2.87
N GLY A 10 22.11 -1.17 2.11
CA GLY A 10 22.21 -1.14 0.64
C GLY A 10 22.71 -2.39 -0.09
N THR A 11 22.89 -3.55 0.54
CA THR A 11 23.48 -4.73 -0.16
C THR A 11 22.65 -6.02 -0.16
N LEU A 12 21.49 -6.11 0.52
CA LEU A 12 20.74 -7.37 0.64
C LEU A 12 19.24 -7.30 0.30
N THR A 13 18.68 -6.11 0.14
CA THR A 13 17.33 -5.94 -0.39
C THR A 13 17.49 -5.32 -1.76
N LYS A 14 17.00 -6.00 -2.81
CA LYS A 14 16.62 -5.26 -4.02
C LYS A 14 15.72 -4.13 -3.52
N GLY A 15 15.97 -2.87 -3.90
CA GLY A 15 15.16 -1.72 -3.50
C GLY A 15 13.71 -1.76 -4.03
N GLU A 16 13.20 -2.96 -4.29
CA GLU A 16 11.90 -3.27 -4.82
C GLU A 16 11.06 -3.79 -3.65
N PHE A 17 10.04 -3.03 -3.28
CA PHE A 17 9.05 -3.50 -2.33
C PHE A 17 8.22 -4.61 -2.99
N VAL A 18 7.91 -5.65 -2.23
CA VAL A 18 7.03 -6.74 -2.65
C VAL A 18 6.01 -7.00 -1.56
N VAL A 19 4.77 -7.28 -1.97
CA VAL A 19 3.73 -7.72 -1.03
C VAL A 19 4.08 -9.14 -0.61
N SER A 20 4.39 -9.31 0.68
CA SER A 20 4.73 -10.62 1.24
C SER A 20 3.51 -11.40 1.71
N GLU A 21 2.49 -10.70 2.20
CA GLU A 21 1.27 -11.30 2.74
C GLU A 21 0.11 -10.32 2.63
N VAL A 22 -1.11 -10.85 2.44
CA VAL A 22 -2.37 -10.11 2.51
C VAL A 22 -3.25 -10.80 3.53
N ILE A 23 -3.49 -10.13 4.66
CA ILE A 23 -4.26 -10.67 5.80
C ILE A 23 -5.58 -9.89 5.88
N PRO A 24 -6.67 -10.40 5.27
CA PRO A 24 -7.96 -9.74 5.36
C PRO A 24 -8.63 -9.94 6.72
N ASN A 25 -9.45 -8.98 7.12
CA ASN A 25 -10.31 -9.07 8.31
C ASN A 25 -11.75 -8.69 7.94
N GLY A 26 -12.61 -9.69 7.73
CA GLY A 26 -13.99 -9.49 7.29
C GLY A 26 -14.14 -9.07 5.82
N TRP A 27 -13.09 -9.26 5.02
CA TRP A 27 -13.04 -8.99 3.57
C TRP A 27 -12.49 -10.23 2.85
N GLU A 28 -12.75 -10.34 1.55
CA GLU A 28 -11.99 -11.25 0.70
C GLU A 28 -10.59 -10.68 0.47
N LYS A 29 -9.60 -11.56 0.31
CA LYS A 29 -8.19 -11.18 0.14
C LYS A 29 -8.01 -10.30 -1.10
N GLU A 30 -8.69 -10.66 -2.18
CA GLU A 30 -8.66 -10.02 -3.49
C GLU A 30 -9.25 -8.61 -3.40
N GLY A 31 -10.38 -8.45 -2.71
CA GLY A 31 -11.01 -7.15 -2.51
C GLY A 31 -10.17 -6.22 -1.64
N LEU A 32 -9.48 -6.74 -0.62
CA LEU A 32 -8.55 -5.94 0.17
C LEU A 32 -7.36 -5.47 -0.67
N LEU A 33 -6.77 -6.37 -1.47
CA LEU A 33 -5.65 -6.05 -2.34
C LEU A 33 -6.04 -5.02 -3.41
N GLU A 34 -7.22 -5.18 -4.03
CA GLU A 34 -7.78 -4.25 -5.00
C GLU A 34 -7.91 -2.84 -4.42
N VAL A 35 -8.57 -2.71 -3.27
CA VAL A 35 -8.79 -1.40 -2.63
C VAL A 35 -7.47 -0.77 -2.19
N ALA A 36 -6.51 -1.57 -1.71
CA ALA A 36 -5.17 -1.07 -1.36
C ALA A 36 -4.41 -0.57 -2.60
N ALA A 37 -4.44 -1.32 -3.71
CA ALA A 37 -3.80 -0.93 -4.96
C ALA A 37 -4.44 0.31 -5.58
N LEU A 38 -5.78 0.45 -5.51
CA LEU A 38 -6.49 1.64 -5.94
C LEU A 38 -6.13 2.86 -5.06
N ALA A 39 -6.10 2.69 -3.73
CA ALA A 39 -5.81 3.78 -2.80
C ALA A 39 -4.40 4.34 -2.99
N GLU A 40 -3.40 3.49 -3.17
CA GLU A 40 -2.00 3.87 -3.42
C GLU A 40 -1.71 4.14 -4.90
N GLY A 41 -2.67 3.92 -5.80
CA GLY A 41 -2.43 3.93 -7.24
C GLY A 41 -1.96 5.27 -7.81
N TYR A 42 -2.24 6.38 -7.12
CA TYR A 42 -1.82 7.75 -7.46
C TYR A 42 -0.54 8.21 -6.79
N SER A 43 0.04 7.38 -5.92
CA SER A 43 1.24 7.69 -5.16
C SER A 43 2.47 7.19 -5.91
N ASP A 44 3.51 8.04 -6.01
CA ASP A 44 4.80 7.68 -6.60
C ASP A 44 5.68 6.86 -5.63
N HIS A 45 5.12 6.41 -4.49
CA HIS A 45 5.87 5.63 -3.52
C HIS A 45 6.18 4.23 -4.04
N PRO A 46 7.36 3.66 -3.70
CA PRO A 46 7.69 2.28 -4.03
C PRO A 46 6.67 1.24 -3.57
N ILE A 47 5.86 1.56 -2.54
CA ILE A 47 4.76 0.71 -2.06
C ILE A 47 3.61 0.63 -3.08
N SER A 48 3.32 1.71 -3.82
CA SER A 48 2.32 1.71 -4.89
C SER A 48 2.67 0.71 -5.98
N ALA A 49 3.93 0.70 -6.42
CA ALA A 49 4.43 -0.25 -7.40
C ALA A 49 4.32 -1.71 -6.91
N ALA A 50 4.61 -1.95 -5.62
CA ALA A 50 4.48 -3.27 -5.02
C ALA A 50 3.03 -3.78 -5.02
N LEU A 51 2.07 -2.91 -4.69
CA LEU A 51 0.65 -3.24 -4.67
C LEU A 51 0.07 -3.48 -6.06
N LYS A 52 0.43 -2.63 -7.04
CA LYS A 52 0.04 -2.82 -8.45
C LYS A 52 0.54 -4.15 -8.98
N LYS A 53 1.82 -4.45 -8.75
CA LYS A 53 2.41 -5.73 -9.15
C LYS A 53 1.74 -6.93 -8.47
N ALA A 54 1.47 -6.84 -7.17
CA ALA A 54 0.78 -7.92 -6.46
C ALA A 54 -0.66 -8.13 -6.97
N TYR A 55 -1.34 -7.04 -7.35
CA TYR A 55 -2.68 -7.10 -7.96
C TYR A 55 -2.64 -7.74 -9.36
N GLU A 56 -1.66 -7.37 -10.19
CA GLU A 56 -1.42 -7.99 -11.50
C GLU A 56 -1.11 -9.49 -11.37
N GLU A 57 -0.23 -9.88 -10.43
CA GLU A 57 0.12 -11.28 -10.16
C GLU A 57 -1.05 -12.11 -9.61
N ALA A 58 -2.05 -11.46 -9.01
CA ALA A 58 -3.27 -12.12 -8.55
C ALA A 58 -4.30 -12.36 -9.68
N GLU A 59 -3.99 -11.94 -10.92
CA GLU A 59 -4.84 -12.10 -12.12
C GLU A 59 -6.28 -11.57 -11.94
N LEU A 60 -6.44 -10.51 -11.14
CA LEU A 60 -7.74 -9.90 -10.81
C LEU A 60 -8.30 -8.98 -11.90
N GLY A 61 -7.58 -8.85 -13.02
CA GLY A 61 -7.91 -7.98 -14.14
C GLY A 61 -7.16 -6.66 -14.10
N GLU A 62 -7.67 -5.66 -14.82
CA GLU A 62 -7.07 -4.32 -14.84
C GLU A 62 -7.53 -3.48 -13.66
N LEU A 63 -6.60 -2.72 -13.08
CA LEU A 63 -6.90 -1.80 -11.99
C LEU A 63 -7.67 -0.59 -12.56
N SER A 64 -8.98 -0.53 -12.31
CA SER A 64 -9.84 0.55 -12.80
C SER A 64 -9.69 1.81 -11.94
N MET A 65 -8.67 2.61 -12.26
CA MET A 65 -8.34 3.85 -11.55
C MET A 65 -9.48 4.90 -11.63
N ASP A 66 -10.38 4.79 -12.61
CA ASP A 66 -11.57 5.65 -12.72
C ASP A 66 -12.51 5.57 -11.51
N ARG A 67 -12.42 4.50 -10.72
CA ARG A 67 -13.18 4.32 -9.47
C ARG A 67 -12.69 5.20 -8.33
N VAL A 68 -11.48 5.74 -8.45
CA VAL A 68 -10.89 6.62 -7.45
C VAL A 68 -11.28 8.06 -7.77
N GLU A 69 -12.16 8.61 -6.94
CA GLU A 69 -12.67 9.97 -7.09
C GLU A 69 -11.65 11.00 -6.57
N GLN A 70 -10.96 10.68 -5.48
CA GLN A 70 -10.02 11.58 -4.81
C GLN A 70 -8.92 10.77 -4.11
N ALA A 71 -7.71 11.32 -4.07
CA ALA A 71 -6.59 10.75 -3.33
C ALA A 71 -5.79 11.90 -2.67
N GLU A 72 -5.45 11.73 -1.41
CA GLU A 72 -4.73 12.71 -0.59
C GLU A 72 -3.65 12.00 0.22
N GLU A 73 -2.39 12.34 -0.04
CA GLU A 73 -1.27 11.82 0.73
C GLU A 73 -1.21 12.49 2.11
N ILE A 74 -1.17 11.68 3.16
CA ILE A 74 -0.98 12.10 4.54
C ILE A 74 0.49 11.87 4.91
N ALA A 75 1.30 12.90 4.73
CA ALA A 75 2.75 12.84 4.88
C ALA A 75 3.19 12.13 6.18
N GLY A 76 4.05 11.12 6.03
CA GLY A 76 4.58 10.32 7.15
C GLY A 76 3.58 9.34 7.78
N HIS A 77 2.37 9.20 7.23
CA HIS A 77 1.32 8.35 7.78
C HIS A 77 0.72 7.38 6.76
N GLY A 78 0.44 7.84 5.54
CA GLY A 78 -0.15 7.02 4.49
C GLY A 78 -0.97 7.86 3.50
N ILE A 79 -2.05 7.30 2.97
CA ILE A 79 -2.94 7.92 1.99
C ILE A 79 -4.40 7.79 2.41
N LYS A 80 -5.19 8.78 2.03
CA LYS A 80 -6.65 8.77 2.09
C LYS A 80 -7.17 8.84 0.67
N ALA A 81 -7.98 7.86 0.29
CA ALA A 81 -8.62 7.81 -1.01
C ALA A 81 -10.15 7.77 -0.88
N LYS A 82 -10.85 8.26 -1.90
CA LYS A 82 -12.29 8.09 -2.07
C LYS A 82 -12.51 7.16 -3.26
N ILE A 83 -13.02 5.96 -3.01
CA ILE A 83 -13.16 4.89 -3.99
C ILE A 83 -14.62 4.41 -3.96
N ASP A 84 -15.32 4.44 -5.09
CA ASP A 84 -16.74 4.07 -5.20
C ASP A 84 -17.63 4.73 -4.11
N GLY A 85 -17.45 6.02 -3.85
CA GLY A 85 -18.17 6.75 -2.80
C GLY A 85 -17.72 6.49 -1.37
N ARG A 86 -16.78 5.55 -1.13
CA ARG A 86 -16.29 5.19 0.20
C ARG A 86 -14.94 5.83 0.50
N VAL A 87 -14.73 6.27 1.74
CA VAL A 87 -13.44 6.77 2.19
C VAL A 87 -12.59 5.60 2.66
N VAL A 88 -11.41 5.47 2.08
CA VAL A 88 -10.41 4.43 2.36
C VAL A 88 -9.17 5.10 2.92
N TYR A 89 -8.63 4.54 4.00
CA TYR A 89 -7.36 4.93 4.57
C TYR A 89 -6.39 3.76 4.45
N ALA A 90 -5.21 4.01 3.88
CA ALA A 90 -4.13 3.05 3.80
C ALA A 90 -2.87 3.68 4.39
N GLY A 91 -2.20 3.01 5.32
CA GLY A 91 -1.08 3.63 6.04
C GLY A 91 -0.70 2.92 7.32
N ASN A 92 0.12 3.59 8.12
CA ASN A 92 0.66 3.05 9.36
C ASN A 92 -0.37 3.00 10.50
N ALA A 93 0.01 2.34 11.59
CA ALA A 93 -0.85 2.19 12.77
C ALA A 93 -1.31 3.52 13.39
N LYS A 94 -0.49 4.58 13.28
CA LYS A 94 -0.82 5.90 13.81
C LYS A 94 -1.98 6.54 13.05
N LEU A 95 -1.99 6.41 11.71
CA LEU A 95 -3.15 6.83 10.90
C LEU A 95 -4.41 6.07 11.31
N MET A 96 -4.29 4.75 11.46
CA MET A 96 -5.41 3.88 11.82
C MET A 96 -5.96 4.22 13.20
N GLU A 97 -5.10 4.50 14.17
CA GLU A 97 -5.51 4.91 15.52
C GLU A 97 -6.18 6.28 15.50
N GLU A 98 -5.63 7.26 14.76
CA GLU A 98 -6.22 8.59 14.63
C GLU A 98 -7.65 8.53 14.06
N LYS A 99 -7.86 7.75 12.99
CA LYS A 99 -9.19 7.60 12.38
C LYS A 99 -10.12 6.70 13.20
N ARG A 100 -9.59 5.75 13.96
CA ARG A 100 -10.38 4.96 14.93
C ARG A 100 -10.85 5.80 16.12
N ARG A 101 -10.09 6.82 16.52
CA ARG A 101 -10.40 7.74 17.63
C ARG A 101 -11.28 8.92 17.21
N GLY A 102 -11.86 8.89 16.01
CA GLY A 102 -12.81 9.90 15.55
C GLY A 102 -13.99 10.06 16.50
N ILE A 103 -13.96 11.18 17.24
CA ILE A 103 -15.08 11.85 17.89
C ILE A 103 -15.86 12.61 16.81
#